data_AF-L5M0D3-F1
#
_entry.id   AF-L5M0D3-F1
#
_cell.length_a   1.000
_cell.length_b   1.000
_cell.length_c   1.000
_cell.angle_alpha   90.00
_cell.angle_beta   90.00
_cell.angle_gamma   90.00
#
_symmetry.space_group_name_H-M   'P 1'
#
loop_
_entity.id
_entity.type
_entity.pdbx_description
1 polymer ?
#
loop_
_entity_poly.entity_id
_entity_poly.type
_entity_poly.pdbx_seq_one_letter_code
_entity_poly.pdbx_strand_id
1 'polypeptide(L)'
;MKFVYKEEHPLEKRRSEGEKIRKKYPDRVPVIVEKAPKARIGDLDKKKYLVPSDLTVGQFYFLIRKRIHLRAEDALFFFVNNVIPPTSATMGQLYQVWRLESSGGFGEELEELEGKKVLGQQFLG
;
A
#
# COMPACT_ATOMS: atom_id res chain seq x y z
N MET A 1 2.17 -3.37 12.17
CA MET A 1 3.02 -2.34 11.52
C MET A 1 2.40 -0.96 11.75
N LYS A 2 3.10 -0.02 12.39
CA LYS A 2 2.67 1.38 12.46
C LYS A 2 3.08 2.10 11.17
N PHE A 3 2.20 2.93 10.63
CA PHE A 3 2.45 3.67 9.40
C PHE A 3 2.74 5.12 9.76
N VAL A 4 3.93 5.59 9.38
CA VAL A 4 4.42 6.93 9.70
C VAL A 4 3.48 7.97 9.10
N TYR A 5 2.99 7.74 7.87
CA TYR A 5 2.03 8.62 7.22
C TYR A 5 0.74 8.84 8.03
N LYS A 6 0.24 7.82 8.75
CA LYS A 6 -0.96 7.95 9.60
C LYS A 6 -0.69 8.71 10.89
N GLU A 7 0.53 8.65 11.40
CA GLU A 7 0.95 9.38 12.60
C GLU A 7 1.16 10.86 12.28
N GLU A 8 1.75 11.17 11.12
CA GLU A 8 1.99 12.55 10.67
C GLU A 8 0.71 13.25 10.17
N HIS A 9 -0.28 12.50 9.68
CA HIS A 9 -1.48 13.06 9.05
C HIS A 9 -2.76 12.59 9.76
N PRO A 10 -3.48 13.49 10.45
CA PRO A 10 -4.77 13.20 11.04
C PRO A 10 -5.76 12.63 10.02
N LEU A 11 -6.67 11.77 10.49
CA LEU A 11 -7.66 11.08 9.64
C LEU A 11 -8.44 12.05 8.74
N GLU A 12 -8.94 13.15 9.30
CA GLU A 12 -9.73 14.14 8.55
C GLU A 12 -8.96 14.76 7.39
N LYS A 13 -7.66 15.06 7.59
CA LYS A 13 -6.80 15.58 6.52
C LYS A 13 -6.58 14.53 5.43
N ARG A 14 -6.31 13.28 5.80
CA ARG A 14 -6.13 12.17 4.85
C ARG A 14 -7.40 11.95 4.02
N ARG A 15 -8.56 11.96 4.66
CA ARG A 15 -9.86 11.82 4.00
C ARG A 15 -10.15 12.94 3.02
N SER A 16 -10.00 14.19 3.46
CA SER A 16 -10.21 15.36 2.60
C SER A 16 -9.27 15.35 1.39
N GLU A 17 -8.00 15.01 1.59
CA GLU A 17 -7.03 14.91 0.49
C GLU A 17 -7.39 13.77 -0.48
N GLY A 18 -7.74 12.59 0.05
CA GLY A 18 -8.18 11.43 -0.72
C GLY A 18 -9.43 11.69 -1.56
N GLU A 19 -10.42 12.38 -0.99
CA GLU A 19 -11.64 12.78 -1.71
C GLU A 19 -11.33 13.80 -2.81
N LYS A 20 -10.52 14.81 -2.50
CA LYS A 20 -10.13 15.86 -3.46
C LYS A 20 -9.37 15.29 -4.66
N ILE A 21 -8.39 14.41 -4.42
CA ILE A 21 -7.58 13.84 -5.50
C ILE A 21 -8.39 12.89 -6.38
N ARG A 22 -9.34 12.14 -5.80
CA ARG A 22 -10.25 11.27 -6.56
C ARG A 22 -11.28 12.04 -7.37
N LYS A 23 -11.77 13.19 -6.87
CA LYS A 23 -12.60 14.08 -7.69
C LYS A 23 -11.84 14.61 -8.91
N LYS A 24 -10.53 14.88 -8.74
CA LYS A 24 -9.65 15.34 -9.83
C LYS A 24 -9.27 14.22 -10.81
N TYR A 25 -9.07 13.00 -10.32
CA TYR A 25 -8.68 11.84 -11.12
C TYR A 25 -9.58 10.63 -10.78
N PRO A 26 -10.78 10.54 -11.37
CA PRO A 26 -11.79 9.54 -10.99
C PRO A 26 -11.35 8.11 -11.28
N ASP A 27 -10.59 7.91 -12.37
CA ASP A 27 -10.09 6.59 -12.80
C ASP A 27 -8.80 6.17 -12.08
N ARG A 28 -8.40 6.92 -11.05
CA ARG A 28 -7.18 6.65 -10.30
C ARG A 28 -7.40 6.51 -8.82
N VAL A 29 -6.51 5.74 -8.22
CA VAL A 29 -6.55 5.34 -6.82
C VAL A 29 -5.32 5.89 -6.11
N PRO A 30 -5.49 6.67 -5.02
CA PRO A 30 -4.37 7.15 -4.24
C PRO A 30 -3.90 6.06 -3.26
N VAL A 31 -2.61 5.73 -3.34
CA VAL A 31 -1.96 4.64 -2.63
C VAL A 31 -0.74 5.16 -1.89
N ILE A 32 -0.62 4.84 -0.61
CA ILE A 32 0.52 5.07 0.24
C ILE A 32 1.30 3.76 0.37
N VAL A 33 2.58 3.77 0.07
CA VAL A 33 3.47 2.61 0.22
C VAL A 33 4.58 2.97 1.20
N GLU A 34 4.71 2.18 2.25
CA GLU A 34 5.77 2.34 3.25
C GLU A 34 6.54 1.04 3.44
N LYS A 35 7.85 1.19 3.66
CA LYS A 35 8.73 0.08 4.02
C LYS A 35 8.48 -0.34 5.46
N ALA A 36 8.39 -1.65 5.71
CA ALA A 36 8.35 -2.14 7.08
C ALA A 36 9.68 -1.84 7.81
N PRO A 37 9.65 -1.48 9.11
CA PRO A 37 10.84 -1.01 9.83
C PRO A 37 12.00 -2.02 9.84
N LYS A 38 11.71 -3.33 9.80
CA LYS A 38 12.71 -4.41 9.76
C LYS A 38 13.09 -4.85 8.32
N ALA A 39 12.48 -4.30 7.27
CA ALA A 39 12.71 -4.75 5.91
C ALA A 39 14.04 -4.23 5.34
N ARG A 40 14.92 -5.16 4.93
CA ARG A 40 16.19 -4.87 4.24
C ARG A 40 15.98 -4.64 2.74
N ILE A 41 15.23 -3.60 2.38
CA ILE A 41 15.06 -3.13 1.00
C ILE A 41 15.47 -1.67 0.85
N GLY A 42 15.84 -1.30 -0.38
CA GLY A 42 16.09 0.08 -0.75
C GLY A 42 14.88 0.97 -0.44
N ASP A 43 15.15 2.22 -0.06
CA ASP A 43 14.10 3.18 0.23
C ASP A 43 13.35 3.59 -1.04
N LEU A 44 12.05 3.85 -0.89
CA LEU A 44 11.24 4.39 -1.99
C LEU A 44 11.48 5.88 -2.12
N ASP A 45 11.65 6.37 -3.35
CA ASP A 45 11.79 7.81 -3.63
C ASP A 45 10.55 8.62 -3.21
N LYS A 46 9.38 7.98 -3.27
CA LYS A 46 8.09 8.57 -2.92
C LYS A 46 7.25 7.53 -2.21
N LYS A 47 6.46 7.97 -1.22
CA LYS A 47 5.49 7.13 -0.52
C LYS A 47 4.09 7.21 -1.15
N LYS A 48 3.77 8.30 -1.84
CA LYS A 48 2.43 8.58 -2.40
C LYS A 48 2.39 8.25 -3.90
N TYR A 49 1.48 7.37 -4.29
CA TYR A 49 1.27 6.92 -5.66
C TYR A 49 -0.17 7.18 -6.08
N LEU A 50 -0.37 7.50 -7.35
CA LEU A 50 -1.69 7.65 -7.96
C LEU A 50 -1.77 6.71 -9.16
N VAL A 51 -2.33 5.53 -8.92
CA VAL A 51 -2.33 4.41 -9.88
C VAL A 51 -3.68 4.28 -10.60
N PRO A 52 -3.71 3.78 -11.85
CA PRO A 52 -4.96 3.43 -12.51
C PRO A 52 -5.78 2.40 -11.71
N SER A 53 -7.10 2.50 -11.75
CA SER A 53 -8.01 1.59 -11.02
C SER A 53 -8.05 0.18 -11.61
N ASP A 54 -7.76 0.02 -12.89
CA ASP A 54 -7.67 -1.23 -13.64
C ASP A 54 -6.30 -1.92 -13.51
N LEU A 55 -5.28 -1.21 -12.99
CA LEU A 55 -3.97 -1.77 -12.72
C LEU A 55 -4.10 -2.94 -11.75
N THR A 56 -3.54 -4.09 -12.09
CA THR A 56 -3.50 -5.25 -11.19
C THR A 56 -2.45 -5.08 -10.09
N VAL A 57 -2.67 -5.76 -8.97
CA VAL A 57 -1.68 -5.85 -7.88
C VAL A 57 -0.36 -6.41 -8.38
N GLY A 58 -0.39 -7.44 -9.23
CA GLY A 58 0.81 -8.03 -9.84
C GLY A 58 1.60 -7.03 -10.70
N GLN A 59 0.93 -6.20 -11.49
CA GLN A 59 1.59 -5.12 -12.23
C GLN A 59 2.16 -4.06 -11.27
N PHE A 60 1.45 -3.74 -10.20
CA PHE A 60 1.93 -2.81 -9.18
C PHE A 60 3.19 -3.33 -8.47
N TYR A 61 3.28 -4.64 -8.18
CA TYR A 61 4.50 -5.29 -7.68
C TYR A 61 5.69 -5.04 -8.60
N PHE A 62 5.50 -5.22 -9.90
CA PHE A 62 6.56 -5.01 -10.87
C PHE A 62 7.05 -3.56 -10.91
N LEU A 63 6.13 -2.59 -10.85
CA LEU A 63 6.47 -1.17 -10.82
C LEU A 63 7.30 -0.80 -9.58
N ILE A 64 6.89 -1.25 -8.40
CA ILE A 64 7.61 -0.97 -7.17
C ILE A 64 8.95 -1.68 -7.15
N ARG A 65 9.02 -2.95 -7.58
CA ARG A 65 10.28 -3.70 -7.69
C ARG A 65 11.33 -2.95 -8.52
N LYS A 66 10.91 -2.38 -9.66
CA LYS A 66 11.78 -1.56 -10.52
C LYS A 66 12.24 -0.28 -9.82
N ARG A 67 11.37 0.37 -9.04
CA ARG A 67 11.69 1.60 -8.29
C ARG A 67 12.74 1.39 -7.21
N ILE A 68 12.65 0.30 -6.45
CA ILE A 68 13.62 -0.04 -5.39
C ILE A 68 14.82 -0.83 -5.91
N HIS A 69 14.97 -0.97 -7.24
CA HIS A 69 16.05 -1.72 -7.90
C HIS A 69 16.25 -3.13 -7.32
N LEU A 70 15.13 -3.79 -6.96
CA LEU A 70 15.17 -5.09 -6.29
C LEU A 70 15.46 -6.19 -7.31
N ARG A 71 16.46 -7.03 -7.01
CA ARG A 71 16.89 -8.13 -7.88
C ARG A 71 15.78 -9.16 -8.10
N ALA A 72 15.85 -9.89 -9.22
CA ALA A 72 14.87 -10.91 -9.59
C ALA A 72 14.78 -12.08 -8.58
N GLU A 73 15.88 -12.38 -7.89
CA GLU A 73 15.99 -13.39 -6.84
C GLU A 73 15.36 -12.98 -5.51
N ASP A 74 15.23 -11.68 -5.27
CA ASP A 74 14.75 -11.15 -4.01
C ASP A 74 13.21 -11.10 -4.00
N ALA A 75 12.59 -11.75 -3.01
CA ALA A 75 11.15 -11.72 -2.82
C ALA A 75 10.68 -10.35 -2.31
N LEU A 76 9.51 -9.91 -2.78
CA LEU A 76 8.82 -8.69 -2.34
C LEU A 76 7.39 -9.06 -1.96
N PHE A 77 6.91 -8.58 -0.81
CA PHE A 77 5.54 -8.82 -0.36
C PHE A 77 4.86 -7.50 0.03
N PHE A 78 3.67 -7.27 -0.51
CA PHE A 78 2.75 -6.24 -0.08
C PHE A 78 1.78 -6.80 0.96
N PHE A 79 1.46 -5.94 1.92
CA PHE A 79 0.44 -6.20 2.91
C PHE A 79 -0.54 -5.04 2.94
N VAL A 80 -1.82 -5.37 2.83
CA VAL A 80 -2.93 -4.43 3.03
C VAL A 80 -3.74 -5.00 4.20
N ASN A 81 -3.82 -4.26 5.31
CA ASN A 81 -4.45 -4.73 6.56
C ASN A 81 -3.98 -6.13 6.99
N ASN A 82 -2.66 -6.36 6.97
CA ASN A 82 -2.00 -7.64 7.30
C ASN A 82 -2.29 -8.81 6.34
N VAL A 83 -3.11 -8.63 5.30
CA VAL A 83 -3.38 -9.66 4.29
C VAL A 83 -2.56 -9.40 3.04
N ILE A 84 -2.05 -10.46 2.42
CA ILE A 84 -1.41 -10.39 1.11
C ILE A 84 -2.52 -10.27 0.06
N PRO A 85 -2.62 -9.15 -0.68
CA PRO A 85 -3.66 -9.01 -1.69
C PRO A 85 -3.41 -9.99 -2.86
N PRO A 86 -4.49 -10.56 -3.45
CA PRO A 86 -4.37 -11.43 -4.62
C PRO A 86 -3.79 -10.64 -5.81
N THR A 87 -2.81 -11.24 -6.50
CA THR A 87 -2.08 -10.57 -7.60
C THR A 87 -2.96 -10.27 -8.82
N SER A 88 -4.04 -11.04 -9.01
CA SER A 88 -5.03 -10.87 -10.07
C SER A 88 -6.04 -9.75 -9.80
N ALA A 89 -6.21 -9.31 -8.54
CA ALA A 89 -7.13 -8.22 -8.24
C ALA A 89 -6.60 -6.88 -8.74
N THR A 90 -7.51 -5.97 -9.06
CA THR A 90 -7.17 -4.60 -9.44
C THR A 90 -7.01 -3.69 -8.23
N MET A 91 -6.22 -2.64 -8.39
CA MET A 91 -6.04 -1.61 -7.36
C MET A 91 -7.36 -0.92 -7.02
N GLY A 92 -8.27 -0.79 -8.00
CA GLY A 92 -9.62 -0.27 -7.81
C GLY A 92 -10.50 -1.22 -6.98
N GLN A 93 -10.45 -2.52 -7.24
CA GLN A 93 -11.17 -3.52 -6.45
C GLN A 93 -10.68 -3.54 -5.00
N LEU A 94 -9.36 -3.58 -4.79
CA LEU A 94 -8.78 -3.44 -3.45
C LEU A 94 -9.32 -2.18 -2.79
N TYR A 95 -9.22 -1.04 -3.44
CA TYR A 95 -9.65 0.23 -2.86
C TYR A 95 -11.13 0.27 -2.43
N GLN A 96 -12.02 -0.33 -3.21
CA GLN A 96 -13.45 -0.38 -2.87
C GLN A 96 -13.71 -1.25 -1.65
N VAL A 97 -13.15 -2.46 -1.61
CA VAL A 97 -13.28 -3.39 -0.47
C VAL A 97 -12.76 -2.72 0.80
N TRP A 98 -11.57 -2.12 0.73
CA TRP A 98 -10.91 -1.58 1.92
C TRP A 98 -11.48 -0.24 2.39
N ARG A 99 -12.12 0.55 1.52
CA ARG A 99 -12.87 1.74 1.94
C ARG A 99 -14.04 1.36 2.87
N LEU A 100 -14.64 0.20 2.65
CA LEU A 100 -15.79 -0.27 3.42
C LEU A 100 -15.37 -0.85 4.79
N GLU A 101 -14.17 -1.43 4.92
CA GLU A 101 -13.63 -1.99 6.18
C GLU A 101 -12.85 -0.99 7.07
N SER A 102 -13.34 0.24 7.23
CA SER A 102 -12.64 1.27 8.03
C SER A 102 -12.82 1.15 9.56
N SER A 103 -13.13 -0.04 10.10
CA SER A 103 -13.45 -0.23 11.52
C SER A 103 -12.91 -1.53 12.13
N GLY A 104 -11.63 -1.86 11.92
CA GLY A 104 -10.98 -3.00 12.57
C GLY A 104 -9.53 -2.70 12.97
N GLY A 105 -9.20 -2.94 14.24
CA GLY A 105 -7.85 -2.78 14.80
C GLY A 105 -6.85 -3.80 14.27
N PHE A 106 -5.55 -3.48 14.40
CA PHE A 106 -4.42 -4.32 14.01
C PHE A 106 -4.32 -5.59 14.88
N GLY A 107 -4.45 -6.78 14.28
CA GLY A 107 -4.22 -8.08 14.92
C GLY A 107 -2.80 -8.64 14.71
N GLU A 108 -2.41 -9.58 15.59
CA GLU A 108 -1.06 -10.04 15.96
C GLU A 108 -0.29 -10.90 14.91
N GLU A 109 -0.82 -11.13 13.71
CA GLU A 109 -0.25 -12.07 12.71
C GLU A 109 1.06 -11.64 12.02
N LEU A 110 1.64 -10.49 12.37
CA LEU A 110 2.88 -9.98 11.74
C LEU A 110 4.18 -10.49 12.40
N GLU A 111 4.10 -11.21 13.52
CA GLU A 111 5.29 -11.77 14.19
C GLU A 111 5.88 -12.99 13.48
N GLU A 112 5.13 -13.67 12.61
CA GLU A 112 5.57 -14.94 11.99
C GLU A 112 6.39 -14.79 10.70
N LEU A 113 6.63 -13.56 10.22
CA LEU A 113 7.35 -13.29 8.98
C LEU A 113 8.69 -12.56 9.20
N GLU A 114 9.41 -12.91 10.26
CA GLU A 114 10.79 -12.47 10.45
C GLU A 114 11.66 -12.88 9.26
N GLY A 115 12.29 -11.89 8.61
CA GLY A 115 13.24 -12.10 7.51
C GLY A 115 12.71 -11.83 6.09
N LYS A 116 11.43 -11.50 5.89
CA LYS A 116 10.89 -11.17 4.56
C LYS A 116 10.76 -9.65 4.33
N LYS A 117 10.96 -9.23 3.07
CA LYS A 117 10.95 -7.83 2.61
C LYS A 117 9.49 -7.34 2.47
N VAL A 118 8.97 -6.77 3.55
CA VAL A 118 7.57 -6.34 3.72
C VAL A 118 7.40 -4.87 3.31
N LEU A 119 6.44 -4.61 2.41
CA LEU A 119 5.92 -3.28 2.14
C LEU A 119 4.47 -3.19 2.65
N GLY A 120 4.21 -2.27 3.55
CA GLY A 120 2.86 -1.92 3.97
C GLY A 120 2.24 -1.02 2.92
N GLN A 121 1.07 -1.39 2.42
CA GLN A 121 0.28 -0.56 1.52
C GLN A 121 -0.97 -0.07 2.25
N GLN A 122 -1.20 1.23 2.16
CA GLN A 122 -2.41 1.88 2.65
C GLN A 122 -3.04 2.67 1.53
N PHE A 123 -4.36 2.71 1.51
CA PHE A 123 -5.06 3.60 0.62
C PHE A 123 -5.41 4.90 1.38
N LEU A 124 -5.36 6.02 0.66
CA LEU A 124 -5.83 7.29 1.19
C LEU A 124 -7.36 7.22 1.32
N GLY A 125 -7.80 7.00 2.57
CA GLY A 125 -9.17 7.07 3.04
C GLY A 125 -9.31 8.18 4.06
#